data_AF-A0AA40KS01-F1
#
_entry.id   AF-A0AA40KS01-F1
#
_cell.length_a   1.000
_cell.length_b   1.000
_cell.length_c   1.000
_cell.angle_alpha   90.00
_cell.angle_beta   90.00
_cell.angle_gamma   90.00
#
_symmetry.space_group_name_H-M   'P 1'
#
loop_
_entity.id
_entity.type
_entity.pdbx_description
1 polymer ?
#
loop_
_entity_poly.entity_id
_entity_poly.type
_entity_poly.pdbx_seq_one_letter_code
_entity_poly.pdbx_strand_id
1 'polypeptide(L)'
;MSANSGNSVKLRSDTSRKRLTSAQKDLYMKPLLRLKQQEGILEKGLITAIENMKIDPNLVQDITNQHRELSLERQNFLDAMHKNIEDIASELDSAKHVANNPEDLQKLDINTYKSKLIKLSRKMQDFEKSCPIQTLTEEGDALNSELHELDFDLDKYEKAQKNATLLSLSCKSKVKNKREKLEYKDTGDFHALVAVTGHTENWTMEDHLFFLKMRKKCENIPTLVAAIQKKCPDLSVETIVNHEAWYKQYTDLREKQKAAVKEWRRRKALGEKKNIDEMDEEIEDHCKDEDFLNEAPEEKTIDTFKKIRRSARESRNTNSSASSSESQKKELIKKWRMEKENKRSMDEEQIKMQMKFKKEVEENRKKKRREKIQVALDEYKKKKCLESVLKEMEERSSKEKRVYDTSLIKAFRKQDKEFTKKRKCLILRSKKPNKCQSVNIKRMELVEMRTYSTLLNTTKVWREKCKAEEPTGHSNEFRYIKDLPRM
;
A
#
# COMPACT_ATOMS: atom_id res chain seq x y z
N MET A 1 -30.90 -81.97 -11.91
CA MET A 1 -30.57 -80.69 -11.26
C MET A 1 -30.29 -79.65 -12.35
N SER A 2 -30.64 -78.41 -12.06
CA SER A 2 -30.98 -77.29 -12.94
C SER A 2 -30.01 -76.91 -14.07
N ALA A 3 -30.61 -76.38 -15.15
CA ALA A 3 -30.25 -75.27 -16.06
C ALA A 3 -28.76 -74.83 -16.13
N ASN A 4 -28.20 -74.44 -17.27
CA ASN A 4 -28.75 -73.40 -18.15
C ASN A 4 -28.03 -73.34 -19.51
N SER A 5 -28.76 -72.87 -20.52
CA SER A 5 -28.38 -72.73 -21.93
C SER A 5 -27.32 -71.65 -22.18
N GLY A 6 -26.30 -71.97 -22.99
CA GLY A 6 -25.45 -70.98 -23.64
C GLY A 6 -26.10 -70.49 -24.93
N ASN A 7 -26.55 -69.23 -24.93
CA ASN A 7 -26.94 -68.53 -26.16
C ASN A 7 -26.45 -67.07 -26.14
N SER A 8 -25.53 -66.80 -27.07
CA SER A 8 -25.30 -65.56 -27.84
C SER A 8 -25.70 -64.21 -27.23
N VAL A 9 -24.70 -63.35 -26.97
CA VAL A 9 -24.83 -61.90 -27.20
C VAL A 9 -23.55 -61.37 -27.87
N LYS A 10 -23.69 -61.01 -29.15
CA LYS A 10 -22.76 -60.15 -29.90
C LYS A 10 -22.60 -58.80 -29.19
N LEU A 11 -21.43 -58.53 -28.59
CA LEU A 11 -21.05 -57.15 -28.29
C LEU A 11 -20.51 -56.50 -29.57
N ARG A 12 -21.35 -55.68 -30.21
CA ARG A 12 -20.90 -54.65 -31.15
C ARG A 12 -20.04 -53.65 -30.38
N SER A 13 -18.75 -53.62 -30.68
CA SER A 13 -17.87 -52.51 -30.27
C SER A 13 -18.13 -51.31 -31.20
N ASP A 14 -19.14 -50.52 -30.90
CA ASP A 14 -19.29 -49.16 -31.42
C ASP A 14 -18.36 -48.23 -30.65
N THR A 15 -17.13 -48.06 -31.13
CA THR A 15 -16.25 -46.94 -30.72
C THR A 15 -16.18 -45.92 -31.85
N SER A 16 -17.35 -45.44 -32.28
CA SER A 16 -17.46 -44.25 -33.11
C SER A 16 -17.00 -43.03 -32.30
N ARG A 17 -15.89 -42.43 -32.72
CA ARG A 17 -15.40 -41.09 -32.33
C ARG A 17 -16.56 -40.12 -32.13
N LYS A 18 -16.87 -39.73 -30.89
CA LYS A 18 -17.58 -38.48 -30.65
C LYS A 18 -16.57 -37.34 -30.84
N ARG A 19 -16.50 -36.80 -32.07
CA ARG A 19 -16.03 -35.41 -32.23
C ARG A 19 -16.92 -34.57 -31.31
N LEU A 20 -16.32 -33.83 -30.38
CA LEU A 20 -17.04 -32.80 -29.62
C LEU A 20 -17.82 -31.95 -30.63
N THR A 21 -19.14 -32.04 -30.60
CA THR A 21 -20.03 -31.27 -31.47
C THR A 21 -19.78 -29.78 -31.20
N SER A 22 -19.96 -28.89 -32.19
CA SER A 22 -19.71 -27.46 -31.97
C SER A 22 -20.54 -26.91 -30.81
N ALA A 23 -21.73 -27.47 -30.59
CA ALA A 23 -22.58 -27.22 -29.42
C ALA A 23 -21.90 -27.51 -28.07
N GLN A 24 -21.04 -28.53 -28.00
CA GLN A 24 -20.31 -28.89 -26.78
C GLN A 24 -19.07 -28.00 -26.58
N LYS A 25 -18.43 -27.51 -27.65
CA LYS A 25 -17.43 -26.43 -27.55
C LYS A 25 -18.07 -25.11 -27.11
N ASP A 26 -19.24 -24.77 -27.65
CA ASP A 26 -19.97 -23.54 -27.32
C ASP A 26 -20.43 -23.51 -25.85
N LEU A 27 -20.71 -24.68 -25.26
CA LEU A 27 -21.05 -24.83 -23.84
C LEU A 27 -19.95 -24.35 -22.90
N TYR A 28 -18.66 -24.48 -23.26
CA TYR A 28 -17.54 -24.05 -22.42
C TYR A 28 -16.93 -22.72 -22.90
N MET A 29 -16.92 -22.48 -24.22
CA MET A 29 -16.33 -21.26 -24.79
C MET A 29 -17.11 -19.99 -24.46
N LYS A 30 -18.45 -20.05 -24.43
CA LYS A 30 -19.28 -18.88 -24.10
C LYS A 30 -19.09 -18.45 -22.64
N PRO A 31 -19.16 -19.35 -21.62
CA PRO A 31 -18.84 -18.99 -20.25
C PRO A 31 -17.39 -18.48 -20.09
N LEU A 32 -16.42 -19.12 -20.74
CA LEU A 32 -15.02 -18.71 -20.66
C LEU A 32 -14.78 -17.29 -21.20
N LEU A 33 -15.36 -16.96 -22.36
CA LEU A 33 -15.29 -15.61 -22.93
C LEU A 33 -15.97 -14.57 -22.04
N ARG A 34 -17.09 -14.95 -21.41
CA ARG A 34 -17.79 -14.08 -20.46
C ARG A 34 -16.96 -13.83 -19.20
N LEU A 35 -16.31 -14.87 -18.65
CA LEU A 35 -15.38 -14.74 -17.52
C LEU A 35 -14.19 -13.86 -17.88
N LYS A 36 -13.59 -14.05 -19.06
CA LYS A 36 -12.47 -13.23 -19.54
C LYS A 36 -12.87 -11.77 -19.76
N GLN A 37 -14.11 -11.53 -20.19
CA GLN A 37 -14.67 -10.18 -20.28
C GLN A 37 -14.90 -9.57 -18.89
N GLN A 38 -15.39 -10.34 -17.93
CA GLN A 38 -15.57 -9.89 -16.54
C GLN A 38 -14.23 -9.58 -15.88
N GLU A 39 -13.23 -10.44 -16.05
CA GLU A 39 -11.85 -10.22 -15.63
C GLU A 39 -11.33 -8.89 -16.17
N GLY A 40 -11.43 -8.63 -17.47
CA GLY A 40 -10.97 -7.36 -18.05
C GLY A 40 -11.75 -6.12 -17.57
N ILE A 41 -13.03 -6.26 -17.18
CA ILE A 41 -13.80 -5.17 -16.56
C ILE A 41 -13.31 -4.92 -15.14
N LEU A 42 -13.09 -5.98 -14.36
CA LEU A 42 -12.58 -5.90 -13.00
C LEU A 42 -11.16 -5.33 -12.97
N GLU A 43 -10.26 -5.76 -13.85
CA GLU A 43 -8.91 -5.22 -13.97
C GLU A 43 -8.93 -3.72 -14.28
N LYS A 44 -9.74 -3.28 -15.25
CA LYS A 44 -9.90 -1.85 -15.58
C LYS A 44 -10.50 -1.06 -14.42
N GLY A 45 -11.49 -1.63 -13.74
CA GLY A 45 -12.11 -1.04 -12.56
C GLY A 45 -11.10 -0.90 -11.42
N LEU A 46 -10.25 -1.89 -11.21
CA LEU A 46 -9.20 -1.90 -10.18
C LEU A 46 -8.16 -0.82 -10.48
N ILE A 47 -7.65 -0.75 -11.71
CA ILE A 47 -6.71 0.29 -12.15
C ILE A 47 -7.31 1.68 -11.92
N THR A 48 -8.56 1.90 -12.37
CA THR A 48 -9.25 3.18 -12.21
C THR A 48 -9.49 3.52 -10.74
N ALA A 49 -9.81 2.53 -9.89
CA ALA A 49 -10.01 2.74 -8.46
C ALA A 49 -8.69 3.12 -7.77
N ILE A 50 -7.60 2.42 -8.09
CA ILE A 50 -6.26 2.69 -7.57
C ILE A 50 -5.79 4.10 -7.98
N GLU A 51 -6.01 4.51 -9.24
CA GLU A 51 -5.68 5.85 -9.73
C GLU A 51 -6.47 6.97 -9.02
N ASN A 52 -7.70 6.70 -8.60
CA ASN A 52 -8.56 7.67 -7.90
C ASN A 52 -8.41 7.67 -6.38
N MET A 53 -7.72 6.69 -5.80
CA MET A 53 -7.42 6.67 -4.38
C MET A 53 -6.32 7.71 -4.06
N LYS A 54 -6.51 8.49 -2.98
CA LYS A 54 -5.48 9.42 -2.46
C LYS A 54 -4.38 8.67 -1.71
N ILE A 55 -3.78 7.68 -2.35
CA ILE A 55 -2.67 6.89 -1.83
C ILE A 55 -1.36 7.57 -2.26
N ASP A 56 -0.30 7.39 -1.46
CA ASP A 56 1.05 7.83 -1.81
C ASP A 56 1.40 7.36 -3.24
N PRO A 57 1.77 8.26 -4.16
CA PRO A 57 2.13 7.89 -5.53
C PRO A 57 3.19 6.79 -5.60
N ASN A 58 4.11 6.73 -4.63
CA ASN A 58 5.12 5.67 -4.58
C ASN A 58 4.51 4.30 -4.28
N LEU A 59 3.55 4.24 -3.34
CA LEU A 59 2.86 2.99 -3.00
C LEU A 59 1.97 2.50 -4.15
N VAL A 60 1.31 3.43 -4.87
CA VAL A 60 0.54 3.10 -6.08
C VAL A 60 1.45 2.52 -7.18
N GLN A 61 2.62 3.13 -7.37
CA GLN A 61 3.58 2.64 -8.36
C GLN A 61 4.11 1.25 -8.00
N ASP A 62 4.38 0.99 -6.71
CA ASP A 62 4.83 -0.31 -6.23
C ASP A 62 3.78 -1.39 -6.44
N ILE A 63 2.51 -1.11 -6.11
CA ILE A 63 1.38 -2.02 -6.36
C ILE A 63 1.22 -2.31 -7.86
N THR A 64 1.33 -1.28 -8.69
CA THR A 64 1.21 -1.42 -10.15
C THR A 64 2.34 -2.26 -10.74
N ASN A 65 3.56 -2.07 -10.25
CA ASN A 65 4.72 -2.86 -10.67
C ASN A 65 4.57 -4.33 -10.26
N GLN A 66 4.19 -4.60 -9.00
CA GLN A 66 3.92 -5.96 -8.53
C GLN A 66 2.82 -6.64 -9.34
N HIS A 67 1.73 -5.93 -9.62
CA HIS A 67 0.65 -6.47 -10.46
C HIS A 67 1.16 -6.85 -11.86
N ARG A 68 1.98 -6.00 -12.48
CA ARG A 68 2.58 -6.29 -13.80
C ARG A 68 3.49 -7.50 -13.75
N GLU A 69 4.33 -7.62 -12.72
CA GLU A 69 5.24 -8.76 -12.53
C GLU A 69 4.45 -10.07 -12.38
N LEU A 70 3.47 -10.11 -11.48
CA LEU A 70 2.62 -11.28 -11.27
C LEU A 70 1.82 -11.65 -12.52
N SER A 71 1.34 -10.66 -13.28
CA SER A 71 0.63 -10.89 -14.55
C SER A 71 1.55 -11.54 -15.59
N LEU A 72 2.80 -11.09 -15.67
CA LEU A 72 3.79 -11.66 -16.58
C LEU A 72 4.16 -13.09 -16.18
N GLU A 73 4.32 -13.37 -14.89
CA GLU A 73 4.57 -14.73 -14.39
C GLU A 73 3.42 -15.68 -14.71
N ARG A 74 2.16 -15.25 -14.48
CA ARG A 74 0.97 -16.02 -14.86
C ARG A 74 0.93 -16.31 -16.35
N GLN A 75 1.24 -15.32 -17.19
CA GLN A 75 1.26 -15.50 -18.63
C GLN A 75 2.33 -16.50 -19.07
N ASN A 76 3.56 -16.38 -18.54
CA ASN A 76 4.65 -17.31 -18.81
C ASN A 76 4.29 -18.75 -18.41
N PHE A 77 3.64 -18.90 -17.25
CA PHE A 77 3.17 -20.20 -16.78
C PHE A 77 2.10 -20.81 -17.70
N LEU A 78 1.10 -20.02 -18.12
CA LEU A 78 0.05 -20.46 -19.05
C LEU A 78 0.63 -20.84 -20.42
N ASP A 79 1.55 -20.04 -20.95
CA ASP A 79 2.20 -20.31 -22.23
C ASP A 79 3.04 -21.60 -22.18
N ALA A 80 3.73 -21.85 -21.07
CA ALA A 80 4.44 -23.10 -20.85
C ALA A 80 3.49 -24.31 -20.80
N MET A 81 2.36 -24.19 -20.10
CA MET A 81 1.34 -25.25 -20.07
C MET A 81 0.75 -25.51 -21.44
N HIS A 82 0.35 -24.47 -22.18
CA HIS A 82 -0.19 -24.61 -23.52
C HIS A 82 0.78 -25.30 -24.46
N LYS A 83 2.06 -24.93 -24.42
CA LYS A 83 3.10 -25.58 -25.22
C LYS A 83 3.23 -27.07 -24.89
N ASN A 84 3.25 -27.43 -23.61
CA ASN A 84 3.32 -28.83 -23.19
C ASN A 84 2.09 -29.63 -23.65
N ILE A 85 0.88 -29.04 -23.57
CA ILE A 85 -0.35 -29.67 -24.05
C ILE A 85 -0.30 -29.86 -25.57
N GLU A 86 0.16 -28.85 -26.31
CA GLU A 86 0.29 -28.89 -27.77
C GLU A 86 1.30 -29.95 -28.23
N ASP A 87 2.43 -30.09 -27.52
CA ASP A 87 3.43 -31.13 -27.75
C ASP A 87 2.84 -32.53 -27.52
N ILE A 88 2.12 -32.74 -26.40
CA ILE A 88 1.44 -34.01 -26.09
C ILE A 88 0.37 -34.32 -27.15
N ALA A 89 -0.44 -33.33 -27.53
CA ALA A 89 -1.50 -33.49 -28.52
C ALA A 89 -0.92 -33.87 -29.89
N SER A 90 0.17 -33.22 -30.32
CA SER A 90 0.85 -33.51 -31.58
C SER A 90 1.47 -34.92 -31.58
N GLU A 91 2.11 -35.34 -30.48
CA GLU A 91 2.65 -36.70 -30.34
C GLU A 91 1.54 -37.77 -30.32
N LEU A 92 0.41 -37.48 -29.68
CA LEU A 92 -0.75 -38.36 -29.65
C LEU A 92 -1.39 -38.50 -31.04
N ASP A 93 -1.55 -37.40 -31.78
CA ASP A 93 -2.08 -37.43 -33.13
C ASP A 93 -1.11 -38.11 -34.10
N SER A 94 0.20 -37.96 -33.93
CA SER A 94 1.22 -38.70 -34.67
C SER A 94 1.11 -40.21 -34.42
N ALA A 95 1.00 -40.64 -33.16
CA ALA A 95 0.83 -42.05 -32.82
C ALA A 95 -0.50 -42.61 -33.39
N LYS A 96 -1.57 -41.82 -33.32
CA LYS A 96 -2.88 -42.16 -33.88
C LYS A 96 -2.86 -42.24 -35.40
N HIS A 97 -2.11 -41.39 -36.10
CA HIS A 97 -1.96 -41.43 -37.55
C HIS A 97 -1.31 -42.75 -37.98
N VAL A 98 -0.20 -43.13 -37.33
CA VAL A 98 0.48 -44.41 -37.55
C VAL A 98 -0.46 -45.60 -37.32
N ALA A 99 -1.30 -45.55 -36.28
CA ALA A 99 -2.25 -46.62 -35.98
C ALA A 99 -3.45 -46.71 -36.94
N ASN A 100 -3.77 -45.63 -37.67
CA ASN A 100 -4.90 -45.61 -38.62
C ASN A 100 -4.47 -45.82 -40.08
N ASN A 101 -3.17 -45.73 -40.39
CA ASN A 101 -2.65 -45.92 -41.74
C ASN A 101 -2.06 -47.33 -41.91
N PRO A 102 -2.65 -48.16 -42.79
CA PRO A 102 -2.21 -49.54 -42.98
C PRO A 102 -0.78 -49.66 -43.55
N GLU A 103 -0.34 -48.70 -44.36
CA GLU A 103 1.00 -48.66 -44.96
C GLU A 103 2.10 -48.36 -43.92
N ASP A 104 1.83 -47.47 -42.97
CA ASP A 104 2.75 -47.11 -41.89
C ASP A 104 2.83 -48.23 -40.84
N LEU A 105 1.70 -48.90 -40.57
CA LEU A 105 1.61 -50.08 -39.70
C LEU A 105 2.47 -51.25 -40.20
N GLN A 106 2.54 -51.44 -41.52
CA GLN A 106 3.29 -52.55 -42.12
C GLN A 106 4.82 -52.34 -42.05
N LYS A 107 5.28 -51.09 -41.99
CA LYS A 107 6.69 -50.70 -41.87
C LYS A 107 7.10 -50.36 -40.43
N LEU A 108 6.20 -50.57 -39.47
CA LEU A 108 6.37 -50.12 -38.10
C LEU A 108 7.29 -51.03 -37.31
N ASP A 109 8.36 -50.47 -36.75
CA ASP A 109 9.10 -51.15 -35.68
C ASP A 109 8.29 -51.09 -34.37
N ILE A 110 7.78 -52.25 -33.97
CA ILE A 110 6.95 -52.47 -32.78
C ILE A 110 7.66 -51.98 -31.52
N ASN A 111 8.97 -52.17 -31.40
CA ASN A 111 9.73 -51.78 -30.20
C ASN A 111 9.88 -50.26 -30.11
N THR A 112 10.15 -49.60 -31.24
CA THR A 112 10.22 -48.14 -31.33
C THR A 112 8.86 -47.50 -31.07
N TYR A 113 7.77 -48.06 -31.62
CA TYR A 113 6.42 -47.55 -31.40
C TYR A 113 5.93 -47.73 -29.95
N LYS A 114 6.18 -48.91 -29.35
CA LYS A 114 5.92 -49.15 -27.92
C LYS A 114 6.68 -48.17 -27.04
N SER A 115 7.95 -47.92 -27.37
CA SER A 115 8.78 -46.95 -26.63
C SER A 115 8.25 -45.52 -26.75
N LYS A 116 7.75 -45.12 -27.93
CA LYS A 116 7.09 -43.80 -28.13
C LYS A 116 5.81 -43.68 -27.30
N LEU A 117 4.96 -44.71 -27.27
CA LEU A 117 3.75 -44.73 -26.45
C LEU A 117 4.04 -44.67 -24.94
N ILE A 118 5.05 -45.39 -24.47
CA ILE A 118 5.48 -45.33 -23.06
C ILE A 118 6.00 -43.93 -22.71
N LYS A 119 6.78 -43.31 -23.61
CA LYS A 119 7.25 -41.93 -23.42
C LYS A 119 6.10 -40.94 -23.39
N LEU A 120 5.13 -41.06 -24.29
CA LEU A 120 3.94 -40.21 -24.31
C LEU A 120 3.11 -40.38 -23.03
N SER A 121 2.87 -41.62 -22.59
CA SER A 121 2.17 -41.90 -21.33
C SER A 121 2.89 -41.31 -20.12
N ARG A 122 4.23 -41.37 -20.10
CA ARG A 122 5.03 -40.74 -19.04
C ARG A 122 4.92 -39.22 -19.09
N LYS A 123 5.02 -38.60 -20.26
CA LYS A 123 4.81 -37.16 -20.44
C LYS A 123 3.44 -36.69 -19.96
N MET A 124 2.39 -37.46 -20.24
CA MET A 124 1.03 -37.17 -19.76
C MET A 124 0.94 -37.23 -18.22
N GLN A 125 1.53 -38.26 -17.59
CA GLN A 125 1.57 -38.37 -16.13
C GLN A 125 2.42 -37.29 -15.47
N ASP A 126 3.56 -36.93 -16.07
CA ASP A 126 4.44 -35.88 -15.57
C ASP A 126 3.77 -34.51 -15.72
N PHE A 127 2.99 -34.29 -16.78
CA PHE A 127 2.17 -33.10 -16.95
C PHE A 127 1.05 -33.03 -15.91
N GLU A 128 0.32 -34.12 -15.67
CA GLU A 128 -0.73 -34.19 -14.65
C GLU A 128 -0.18 -33.88 -13.24
N LYS A 129 1.00 -34.42 -12.90
CA LYS A 129 1.68 -34.16 -11.62
C LYS A 129 2.27 -32.76 -11.50
N SER A 130 2.73 -32.17 -12.60
CA SER A 130 3.30 -30.82 -12.59
C SER A 130 2.24 -29.72 -12.67
N CYS A 131 0.98 -30.07 -12.95
CA CYS A 131 -0.13 -29.14 -13.00
C CYS A 131 -0.58 -28.79 -11.56
N PRO A 132 -0.37 -27.54 -11.10
CA PRO A 132 -0.66 -27.15 -9.73
C PRO A 132 -2.15 -26.84 -9.50
N ILE A 133 -3.06 -27.38 -10.33
CA ILE A 133 -4.50 -27.06 -10.26
C ILE A 133 -5.05 -27.29 -8.86
N GLN A 134 -4.65 -28.40 -8.22
CA GLN A 134 -5.13 -28.73 -6.88
C GLN A 134 -4.61 -27.76 -5.83
N THR A 135 -3.31 -27.45 -5.85
CA THR A 135 -2.71 -26.44 -4.98
C THR A 135 -3.32 -25.05 -5.19
N LEU A 136 -3.56 -24.65 -6.44
CA LEU A 136 -4.20 -23.37 -6.78
C LEU A 136 -5.67 -23.34 -6.34
N THR A 137 -6.36 -24.49 -6.34
CA THR A 137 -7.74 -24.59 -5.83
C THR A 137 -7.75 -24.41 -4.32
N GLU A 138 -6.84 -25.08 -3.60
CA GLU A 138 -6.67 -24.95 -2.15
C GLU A 138 -6.30 -23.51 -1.75
N GLU A 139 -5.38 -22.86 -2.47
CA GLU A 139 -5.03 -21.45 -2.27
C GLU A 139 -6.21 -20.52 -2.57
N GLY A 140 -7.00 -20.82 -3.62
CA GLY A 140 -8.21 -20.08 -3.94
C GLY A 140 -9.29 -20.17 -2.86
N ASP A 141 -9.49 -21.36 -2.29
CA ASP A 141 -10.43 -21.59 -1.19
C ASP A 141 -9.96 -20.90 0.10
N ALA A 142 -8.64 -20.89 0.37
CA ALA A 142 -8.05 -20.15 1.48
C ALA A 142 -8.27 -18.64 1.34
N LEU A 143 -7.97 -18.06 0.17
CA LEU A 143 -8.19 -16.64 -0.10
C LEU A 143 -9.68 -16.25 -0.03
N ASN A 144 -10.58 -17.11 -0.49
CA ASN A 144 -12.02 -16.90 -0.34
C ASN A 144 -12.44 -16.89 1.13
N SER A 145 -11.84 -17.75 1.95
CA SER A 145 -12.10 -17.78 3.39
C SER A 145 -11.61 -16.48 4.05
N GLU A 146 -10.40 -16.03 3.72
CA GLU A 146 -9.86 -14.74 4.19
C GLU A 146 -10.72 -13.55 3.73
N LEU A 147 -11.20 -13.55 2.49
CA LEU A 147 -12.12 -12.51 1.99
C LEU A 147 -13.44 -12.52 2.77
N HIS A 148 -13.98 -13.70 3.07
CA HIS A 148 -15.19 -13.81 3.86
C HIS A 148 -14.99 -13.34 5.31
N GLU A 149 -13.82 -13.59 5.90
CA GLU A 149 -13.44 -13.05 7.20
C GLU A 149 -13.33 -11.52 7.17
N LEU A 150 -12.69 -10.96 6.14
CA LEU A 150 -12.61 -9.51 5.95
C LEU A 150 -13.99 -8.88 5.74
N ASP A 151 -14.88 -9.50 4.96
CA ASP A 151 -16.25 -9.04 4.78
C ASP A 151 -17.04 -9.12 6.09
N PHE A 152 -16.86 -10.20 6.87
CA PHE A 152 -17.46 -10.33 8.19
C PHE A 152 -16.96 -9.25 9.15
N ASP A 153 -15.66 -8.96 9.15
CA ASP A 153 -15.07 -7.89 9.95
C ASP A 153 -15.56 -6.52 9.47
N LEU A 154 -15.66 -6.28 8.16
CA LEU A 154 -16.23 -5.05 7.62
C LEU A 154 -17.68 -4.86 8.05
N ASP A 155 -18.50 -5.91 8.00
CA ASP A 155 -19.88 -5.86 8.48
C ASP A 155 -19.93 -5.66 10.00
N LYS A 156 -19.01 -6.25 10.76
CA LYS A 156 -18.86 -5.99 12.20
C LYS A 156 -18.48 -4.53 12.49
N TYR A 157 -17.55 -3.95 11.73
CA TYR A 157 -17.17 -2.54 11.83
C TYR A 157 -18.31 -1.62 11.38
N GLU A 158 -19.04 -1.96 10.33
CA GLU A 158 -20.18 -1.19 9.84
C GLU A 158 -21.34 -1.26 10.85
N LYS A 159 -21.61 -2.43 11.44
CA LYS A 159 -22.58 -2.60 12.53
C LYS A 159 -22.12 -1.88 13.79
N ALA A 160 -20.84 -1.93 14.16
CA ALA A 160 -20.30 -1.17 15.29
C ALA A 160 -20.40 0.34 15.04
N GLN A 161 -20.21 0.81 13.81
CA GLN A 161 -20.39 2.20 13.42
C GLN A 161 -21.86 2.61 13.41
N LYS A 162 -22.76 1.77 12.88
CA LYS A 162 -24.22 1.97 12.91
C LYS A 162 -24.74 1.93 14.33
N ASN A 163 -24.24 1.04 15.19
CA ASN A 163 -24.58 0.93 16.61
C ASN A 163 -23.97 2.08 17.42
N ALA A 164 -22.77 2.56 17.11
CA ALA A 164 -22.23 3.79 17.70
C ALA A 164 -23.04 5.02 17.27
N THR A 165 -23.54 5.03 16.03
CA THR A 165 -24.43 6.09 15.51
C THR A 165 -25.84 5.98 16.11
N LEU A 166 -26.37 4.77 16.31
CA LEU A 166 -27.66 4.48 16.94
C LEU A 166 -27.63 4.64 18.46
N LEU A 167 -26.52 4.32 19.14
CA LEU A 167 -26.28 4.65 20.56
C LEU A 167 -26.09 6.16 20.70
N SER A 168 -25.43 6.82 19.74
CA SER A 168 -25.37 8.29 19.64
C SER A 168 -26.73 8.95 19.36
N LEU A 169 -27.66 8.25 18.70
CA LEU A 169 -29.04 8.72 18.44
C LEU A 169 -30.03 8.34 19.56
N SER A 170 -29.88 7.17 20.18
CA SER A 170 -30.74 6.65 21.24
C SER A 170 -30.44 7.33 22.58
N CYS A 171 -29.16 7.66 22.85
CA CYS A 171 -28.77 8.51 23.97
C CYS A 171 -29.21 9.99 23.81
N LYS A 172 -29.81 10.39 22.67
CA LYS A 172 -30.38 11.75 22.50
C LYS A 172 -31.83 11.89 23.00
N SER A 173 -32.53 10.81 23.33
CA SER A 173 -33.96 10.94 23.74
C SER A 173 -34.20 11.14 25.24
N LYS A 174 -33.19 10.97 26.11
CA LYS A 174 -33.36 11.15 27.57
C LYS A 174 -32.20 11.85 28.27
N VAL A 175 -31.63 12.90 27.68
CA VAL A 175 -30.87 13.90 28.44
C VAL A 175 -31.18 15.29 27.90
N LYS A 176 -32.35 15.82 28.26
CA LYS A 176 -32.47 17.27 28.46
C LYS A 176 -31.52 17.62 29.60
N ASN A 177 -30.31 18.09 29.28
CA ASN A 177 -29.61 19.19 29.95
C ASN A 177 -28.20 19.38 29.37
N LYS A 178 -28.03 20.50 28.65
CA LYS A 178 -26.78 21.24 28.44
C LYS A 178 -25.52 20.42 28.06
N ARG A 179 -25.51 19.82 26.88
CA ARG A 179 -24.26 19.79 26.08
C ARG A 179 -24.48 20.69 24.88
N GLU A 180 -24.21 21.95 25.16
CA GLU A 180 -24.06 23.01 24.19
C GLU A 180 -23.27 22.49 22.99
N LYS A 181 -23.86 22.69 21.81
CA LYS A 181 -23.20 22.67 20.51
C LYS A 181 -22.08 23.72 20.49
N LEU A 182 -21.00 23.47 21.23
CA LEU A 182 -19.69 24.08 21.04
C LEU A 182 -18.91 23.26 20.00
N GLU A 183 -19.63 22.78 18.98
CA GLU A 183 -19.04 22.46 17.70
C GLU A 183 -18.48 23.78 17.19
N TYR A 184 -17.16 23.82 16.99
CA TYR A 184 -16.30 25.00 16.91
C TYR A 184 -16.78 26.08 15.90
N LYS A 185 -17.80 26.87 16.28
CA LYS A 185 -18.22 28.08 15.55
C LYS A 185 -17.02 28.98 15.25
N ASP A 186 -16.14 29.18 16.24
CA ASP A 186 -14.95 30.01 16.08
C ASP A 186 -13.98 29.55 14.97
N THR A 187 -13.88 28.24 14.68
CA THR A 187 -13.04 27.76 13.56
C THR A 187 -13.73 27.88 12.22
N GLY A 188 -15.06 27.69 12.17
CA GLY A 188 -15.86 27.95 10.97
C GLY A 188 -15.85 29.43 10.60
N ASP A 189 -15.93 30.30 11.60
CA ASP A 189 -15.89 31.77 11.44
C ASP A 189 -14.54 32.25 10.91
N PHE A 190 -13.42 31.63 11.32
CA PHE A 190 -12.10 31.91 10.74
C PHE A 190 -12.02 31.51 9.26
N HIS A 191 -12.49 30.30 8.93
CA HIS A 191 -12.49 29.82 7.53
C HIS A 191 -13.43 30.65 6.65
N ALA A 192 -14.58 31.08 7.18
CA ALA A 192 -15.50 31.98 6.49
C ALA A 192 -14.88 33.36 6.25
N LEU A 193 -14.21 33.95 7.25
CA LEU A 193 -13.51 35.23 7.08
C LEU A 193 -12.41 35.12 6.00
N VAL A 194 -11.55 34.10 6.09
CA VAL A 194 -10.47 33.87 5.12
C VAL A 194 -11.01 33.59 3.71
N ALA A 195 -12.13 32.88 3.58
CA ALA A 195 -12.73 32.61 2.28
C ALA A 195 -13.26 33.88 1.60
N VAL A 196 -13.75 34.86 2.38
CA VAL A 196 -14.29 36.13 1.86
C VAL A 196 -13.19 37.15 1.59
N THR A 197 -12.20 37.28 2.49
CA THR A 197 -11.22 38.37 2.46
C THR A 197 -9.80 37.94 2.06
N GLY A 198 -9.53 36.64 1.95
CA GLY A 198 -8.16 36.12 1.92
C GLY A 198 -7.40 36.40 3.23
N HIS A 199 -6.10 36.08 3.23
CA HIS A 199 -5.24 36.25 4.41
C HIS A 199 -4.72 37.68 4.63
N THR A 200 -5.02 38.63 3.73
CA THR A 200 -4.56 40.02 3.79
C THR A 200 -5.64 41.03 3.36
N GLU A 201 -6.92 40.65 3.29
CA GLU A 201 -8.02 41.57 2.91
C GLU A 201 -7.79 42.30 1.57
N ASN A 202 -7.23 41.60 0.58
CA ASN A 202 -6.82 42.16 -0.71
C ASN A 202 -5.76 43.28 -0.65
N TRP A 203 -5.11 43.49 0.50
CA TRP A 203 -3.93 44.33 0.59
C TRP A 203 -2.74 43.64 -0.07
N THR A 204 -1.89 44.43 -0.72
CA THR A 204 -0.60 43.93 -1.19
C THR A 204 0.22 43.46 0.01
N MET A 205 1.06 42.45 -0.19
CA MET A 205 1.90 41.92 0.88
C MET A 205 2.83 43.00 1.46
N GLU A 206 3.28 43.94 0.62
CA GLU A 206 4.14 45.05 1.00
C GLU A 206 3.39 46.06 1.89
N ASP A 207 2.16 46.44 1.52
CA ASP A 207 1.32 47.34 2.31
C ASP A 207 0.89 46.70 3.63
N HIS A 208 0.57 45.40 3.63
CA HIS A 208 0.21 44.67 4.84
C HIS A 208 1.40 44.57 5.83
N LEU A 209 2.60 44.28 5.33
CA LEU A 209 3.82 44.26 6.15
C LEU A 209 4.16 45.66 6.69
N PHE A 210 3.95 46.69 5.88
CA PHE A 210 4.14 48.08 6.29
C PHE A 210 3.14 48.48 7.38
N PHE A 211 1.87 48.14 7.22
CA PHE A 211 0.81 48.31 8.23
C PHE A 211 1.19 47.63 9.55
N LEU A 212 1.66 46.39 9.52
CA LEU A 212 2.12 45.67 10.73
C LEU A 212 3.30 46.36 11.41
N LYS A 213 4.25 46.88 10.62
CA LYS A 213 5.41 47.62 11.14
C LYS A 213 4.98 48.94 11.76
N MET A 214 3.97 49.61 11.21
CA MET A 214 3.47 50.86 11.75
C MET A 214 2.58 50.68 12.97
N ARG A 215 1.73 49.65 13.00
CA ARG A 215 0.93 49.28 14.17
C ARG A 215 1.79 48.98 15.40
N LYS A 216 2.96 48.36 15.21
CA LYS A 216 3.93 48.15 16.32
C LYS A 216 4.55 49.44 16.85
N LYS A 217 4.57 50.51 16.05
CA LYS A 217 5.17 51.80 16.39
C LYS A 217 4.16 52.84 16.88
N CYS A 218 2.89 52.68 16.52
CA CYS A 218 1.82 53.62 16.82
C CYS A 218 0.73 52.90 17.61
N GLU A 219 0.53 53.29 18.87
CA GLU A 219 -0.49 52.69 19.76
C GLU A 219 -1.92 53.17 19.42
N ASN A 220 -2.05 54.35 18.82
CA ASN A 220 -3.32 54.99 18.53
C ASN A 220 -3.69 54.91 17.03
N ILE A 221 -4.95 54.55 16.73
CA ILE A 221 -5.49 54.40 15.37
C ILE A 221 -5.34 55.70 14.55
N PRO A 222 -5.63 56.91 15.07
CA PRO A 222 -5.44 58.15 14.31
C PRO A 222 -3.97 58.41 13.93
N THR A 223 -3.03 58.05 14.82
CA THR A 223 -1.59 58.17 14.56
C THR A 223 -1.12 57.14 13.53
N LEU A 224 -1.69 55.93 13.55
CA LEU A 224 -1.44 54.89 12.56
C LEU A 224 -1.89 55.33 11.16
N VAL A 225 -3.11 55.86 11.04
CA VAL A 225 -3.65 56.39 9.78
C VAL A 225 -2.77 57.50 9.23
N ALA A 226 -2.43 58.50 10.06
CA ALA A 226 -1.59 59.62 9.62
C ALA A 226 -0.18 59.15 9.17
N ALA A 227 0.41 58.17 9.84
CA ALA A 227 1.71 57.62 9.49
C ALA A 227 1.68 56.80 8.19
N ILE A 228 0.59 56.07 7.94
CA ILE A 228 0.40 55.29 6.71
C ILE A 228 0.11 56.22 5.53
N GLN A 229 -0.78 57.20 5.68
CA GLN A 229 -1.09 58.16 4.63
C GLN A 229 0.11 59.02 4.23
N LYS A 230 1.02 59.32 5.16
CA LYS A 230 2.26 60.04 4.86
C LYS A 230 3.18 59.28 3.89
N LYS A 231 3.08 57.95 3.86
CA LYS A 231 3.94 57.07 3.04
C LYS A 231 3.19 56.53 1.81
N CYS A 232 1.89 56.29 1.93
CA CYS A 232 1.01 55.80 0.88
C CYS A 232 -0.21 56.75 0.79
N PRO A 233 -0.12 57.86 0.04
CA PRO A 233 -1.23 58.80 -0.12
C PRO A 233 -2.42 58.20 -0.89
N ASP A 234 -2.20 57.12 -1.63
CA ASP A 234 -3.21 56.43 -2.44
C ASP A 234 -4.17 55.57 -1.58
N LEU A 235 -3.83 55.31 -0.31
CA LEU A 235 -4.71 54.58 0.61
C LEU A 235 -5.65 55.52 1.35
N SER A 236 -6.96 55.25 1.24
CA SER A 236 -7.98 56.00 1.97
C SER A 236 -7.91 55.73 3.48
N VAL A 237 -8.29 56.74 4.27
CA VAL A 237 -8.43 56.61 5.74
C VAL A 237 -9.31 55.42 6.09
N GLU A 238 -10.43 55.27 5.38
CA GLU A 238 -11.42 54.23 5.59
C GLU A 238 -10.85 52.84 5.33
N THR A 239 -10.06 52.67 4.27
CA THR A 239 -9.37 51.40 3.95
C THR A 239 -8.43 50.99 5.08
N ILE A 240 -7.68 51.93 5.66
CA ILE A 240 -6.73 51.66 6.75
C ILE A 240 -7.47 51.29 8.05
N VAL A 241 -8.55 51.99 8.37
CA VAL A 241 -9.36 51.72 9.57
C VAL A 241 -10.09 50.38 9.45
N ASN A 242 -10.63 50.06 8.28
CA ASN A 242 -11.26 48.78 8.00
C ASN A 242 -10.24 47.63 8.12
N HIS A 243 -9.02 47.82 7.62
CA HIS A 243 -7.96 46.82 7.77
C HIS A 243 -7.50 46.60 9.21
N GLU A 244 -7.51 47.65 10.04
CA GLU A 244 -7.26 47.52 11.48
C GLU A 244 -8.36 46.74 12.21
N ALA A 245 -9.63 46.97 11.84
CA ALA A 245 -10.76 46.21 12.37
C ALA A 245 -10.72 44.75 11.93
N TRP A 246 -10.48 44.51 10.63
CA TRP A 246 -10.30 43.18 10.06
C TRP A 246 -9.13 42.46 10.71
N TYR A 247 -7.97 43.10 10.87
CA TYR A 247 -6.80 42.46 11.45
C TYR A 247 -7.04 42.04 12.90
N LYS A 248 -7.73 42.87 13.71
CA LYS A 248 -8.12 42.49 15.08
C LYS A 248 -9.01 41.25 15.08
N GLN A 249 -10.04 41.23 14.24
CA GLN A 249 -10.93 40.07 14.10
C GLN A 249 -10.17 38.84 13.62
N TYR A 250 -9.26 39.00 12.66
CA TYR A 250 -8.42 37.94 12.14
C TYR A 250 -7.47 37.37 13.21
N THR A 251 -6.84 38.22 14.02
CA THR A 251 -5.97 37.75 15.12
C THR A 251 -6.75 36.99 16.18
N ASP A 252 -7.90 37.50 16.59
CA ASP A 252 -8.73 36.89 17.62
C ASP A 252 -9.24 35.51 17.17
N LEU A 253 -9.72 35.41 15.93
CA LEU A 253 -10.16 34.14 15.35
C LEU A 253 -9.00 33.16 15.16
N ARG A 254 -7.80 33.63 14.79
CA ARG A 254 -6.61 32.78 14.67
C ARG A 254 -6.11 32.27 16.01
N GLU A 255 -6.21 33.06 17.07
CA GLU A 255 -5.90 32.63 18.43
C GLU A 255 -6.92 31.60 18.94
N LYS A 256 -8.21 31.84 18.70
CA LYS A 256 -9.27 30.88 18.99
C LYS A 256 -9.08 29.56 18.23
N GLN A 257 -8.69 29.61 16.96
CA GLN A 257 -8.35 28.41 16.18
C GLN A 257 -7.14 27.66 16.77
N LYS A 258 -6.09 28.36 17.18
CA LYS A 258 -4.93 27.73 17.84
C LYS A 258 -5.32 27.10 19.19
N ALA A 259 -6.15 27.78 19.99
CA ALA A 259 -6.65 27.25 21.26
C ALA A 259 -7.53 26.01 21.03
N ALA A 260 -8.40 26.06 20.03
CA ALA A 260 -9.23 24.96 19.58
C ALA A 260 -8.40 23.72 19.22
N VAL A 261 -7.40 23.88 18.35
CA VAL A 261 -6.50 22.79 17.95
C VAL A 261 -5.71 22.25 19.14
N LYS A 262 -5.24 23.11 20.04
CA LYS A 262 -4.51 22.69 21.25
C LYS A 262 -5.41 21.86 22.18
N GLU A 263 -6.65 22.27 22.36
CA GLU A 263 -7.64 21.54 23.16
C GLU A 263 -8.02 20.20 22.50
N TRP A 264 -8.19 20.17 21.17
CA TRP A 264 -8.41 18.92 20.43
C TRP A 264 -7.25 17.94 20.61
N ARG A 265 -6.00 18.41 20.48
CA ARG A 265 -4.80 17.59 20.75
C ARG A 265 -4.78 17.06 22.18
N ARG A 266 -5.15 17.89 23.17
CA ARG A 266 -5.24 17.49 24.58
C ARG A 266 -6.29 16.39 24.78
N ARG A 267 -7.47 16.51 24.14
CA ARG A 267 -8.53 15.49 24.21
C ARG A 267 -8.13 14.19 23.55
N LYS A 268 -7.45 14.24 22.41
CA LYS A 268 -6.91 13.04 21.74
C LYS A 268 -5.91 12.30 22.62
N ALA A 269 -4.94 13.03 23.20
CA ALA A 269 -3.97 12.44 24.13
C ALA A 269 -4.63 11.86 25.39
N LEU A 270 -5.73 12.44 25.88
CA LEU A 270 -6.48 11.91 27.01
C LEU A 270 -7.29 10.65 26.63
N GLY A 271 -7.84 10.60 25.42
CA GLY A 271 -8.56 9.43 24.90
C GLY A 271 -7.64 8.22 24.66
N GLU A 272 -6.43 8.46 24.14
CA GLU A 272 -5.42 7.41 24.00
C GLU A 272 -5.01 6.80 25.35
N LYS A 273 -4.93 7.61 26.41
CA LYS A 273 -4.64 7.11 27.76
C LYS A 273 -5.79 6.25 28.32
N LYS A 274 -7.04 6.67 28.11
CA LYS A 274 -8.22 5.91 28.57
C LYS A 274 -8.38 4.56 27.86
N ASN A 275 -8.12 4.49 26.56
CA ASN A 275 -8.14 3.21 25.84
C ASN A 275 -7.06 2.24 26.33
N ILE A 276 -5.92 2.75 26.81
CA ILE A 276 -4.86 1.91 27.40
C ILE A 276 -5.29 1.42 28.78
N ASP A 277 -5.92 2.27 29.60
CA ASP A 277 -6.42 1.88 30.92
C ASP A 277 -7.61 0.88 30.82
N GLU A 278 -8.51 1.01 29.83
CA GLU A 278 -9.61 0.07 29.59
C GLU A 278 -9.12 -1.30 29.07
N MET A 279 -8.09 -1.33 28.22
CA MET A 279 -7.44 -2.59 27.80
C MET A 279 -6.71 -3.29 28.96
N ASP A 280 -6.12 -2.54 29.88
CA ASP A 280 -5.42 -3.11 31.03
C ASP A 280 -6.44 -3.68 32.06
N GLU A 281 -7.67 -3.14 32.16
CA GLU A 281 -8.77 -3.71 32.98
C GLU A 281 -9.39 -4.99 32.36
N GLU A 282 -9.59 -5.04 31.03
CA GLU A 282 -10.10 -6.26 30.35
C GLU A 282 -9.14 -7.45 30.42
N ILE A 283 -7.82 -7.20 30.47
CA ILE A 283 -6.81 -8.26 30.65
C ILE A 283 -6.81 -8.79 32.10
N GLU A 284 -7.16 -7.96 33.09
CA GLU A 284 -7.17 -8.35 34.51
C GLU A 284 -8.42 -9.18 34.89
N ASP A 285 -9.54 -9.04 34.16
CA ASP A 285 -10.71 -9.92 34.30
C ASP A 285 -10.47 -11.29 33.65
N HIS A 286 -9.76 -11.34 32.51
CA HIS A 286 -9.49 -12.59 31.80
C HIS A 286 -8.43 -13.49 32.48
N CYS A 287 -7.64 -12.96 33.41
CA CYS A 287 -6.67 -13.72 34.21
C CYS A 287 -7.25 -14.32 35.50
N LYS A 288 -8.47 -13.95 35.92
CA LYS A 288 -9.09 -14.50 37.15
C LYS A 288 -9.91 -15.78 36.90
N ASP A 289 -10.30 -16.03 35.65
CA ASP A 289 -11.16 -17.16 35.29
C ASP A 289 -10.37 -18.46 34.96
N GLU A 290 -9.05 -18.38 34.71
CA GLU A 290 -8.20 -19.55 34.39
C GLU A 290 -7.55 -20.21 35.63
N ASP A 291 -7.55 -19.57 36.80
CA ASP A 291 -6.95 -20.11 38.03
C ASP A 291 -7.88 -21.05 38.83
N PHE A 292 -9.08 -21.36 38.34
CA PHE A 292 -10.07 -22.23 39.03
C PHE A 292 -10.15 -23.69 38.53
N LEU A 293 -9.26 -24.11 37.61
CA LEU A 293 -9.28 -25.46 37.06
C LEU A 293 -7.89 -26.13 37.09
N ASN A 294 -7.27 -26.24 38.27
CA ASN A 294 -6.23 -27.26 38.53
C ASN A 294 -5.89 -27.38 40.03
N GLU A 295 -6.68 -28.18 40.77
CA GLU A 295 -6.17 -29.16 41.76
C GLU A 295 -7.32 -30.00 42.35
N ALA A 296 -7.06 -31.29 42.53
CA ALA A 296 -7.92 -32.29 43.19
C ALA A 296 -7.03 -33.12 44.14
N PRO A 297 -7.55 -34.03 45.01
CA PRO A 297 -8.76 -34.04 45.85
C PRO A 297 -8.46 -34.42 47.33
N GLU A 298 -9.53 -34.59 48.15
CA GLU A 298 -9.63 -35.18 49.52
C GLU A 298 -9.33 -34.24 50.71
N GLU A 299 -10.05 -34.22 51.84
CA GLU A 299 -11.18 -34.98 52.37
C GLU A 299 -11.78 -34.21 53.59
N LYS A 300 -13.09 -34.38 53.86
CA LYS A 300 -13.77 -34.31 55.18
C LYS A 300 -13.74 -32.96 55.93
N THR A 301 -14.84 -32.24 56.12
CA THR A 301 -15.98 -32.64 56.97
C THR A 301 -17.03 -31.49 56.99
N ILE A 302 -18.33 -31.86 56.90
CA ILE A 302 -19.45 -31.49 57.83
C ILE A 302 -19.68 -29.97 58.08
N ASP A 303 -20.86 -29.36 58.06
CA ASP A 303 -22.24 -29.72 57.75
C ASP A 303 -23.05 -28.41 57.91
N THR A 304 -23.94 -28.15 56.96
CA THR A 304 -25.28 -27.57 57.12
C THR A 304 -25.63 -26.29 57.92
N PHE A 305 -26.44 -25.46 57.24
CA PHE A 305 -27.72 -24.82 57.68
C PHE A 305 -27.66 -23.80 58.85
N LYS A 306 -28.53 -22.80 59.02
CA LYS A 306 -29.78 -22.27 58.45
C LYS A 306 -29.88 -20.84 59.05
N LYS A 307 -30.22 -19.80 58.29
CA LYS A 307 -31.57 -19.20 58.14
C LYS A 307 -32.28 -18.79 59.46
N ILE A 308 -33.02 -17.66 59.36
CA ILE A 308 -34.16 -17.15 60.17
C ILE A 308 -33.74 -15.87 60.94
N ARG A 309 -34.20 -14.64 60.66
CA ARG A 309 -35.53 -14.00 60.44
C ARG A 309 -36.40 -13.86 61.71
N ARG A 310 -36.47 -12.61 62.24
CA ARG A 310 -37.53 -12.00 63.11
C ARG A 310 -37.63 -12.63 64.52
N SER A 311 -38.04 -11.99 65.62
CA SER A 311 -38.79 -10.76 65.95
C SER A 311 -38.69 -10.46 67.46
N ALA A 312 -38.85 -9.18 67.82
CA ALA A 312 -39.62 -8.57 68.94
C ALA A 312 -39.69 -9.15 70.39
N ARG A 313 -39.58 -8.18 71.34
CA ARG A 313 -40.10 -8.11 72.76
C ARG A 313 -39.57 -9.17 73.74
N GLU A 314 -39.35 -8.96 75.03
CA GLU A 314 -39.55 -7.98 76.12
C GLU A 314 -38.37 -8.28 77.10
N SER A 315 -37.86 -7.41 77.97
CA SER A 315 -38.46 -7.08 79.27
C SER A 315 -37.49 -6.21 80.09
N ARG A 316 -38.09 -5.51 81.05
CA ARG A 316 -37.54 -4.56 82.02
C ARG A 316 -36.40 -5.05 82.92
N ASN A 317 -35.61 -4.06 83.34
CA ASN A 317 -35.17 -3.75 84.71
C ASN A 317 -33.71 -4.00 85.16
N THR A 318 -33.07 -2.84 85.43
CA THR A 318 -32.28 -2.43 86.61
C THR A 318 -30.85 -2.93 86.81
N ASN A 319 -29.94 -2.01 86.47
CA ASN A 319 -28.89 -1.43 87.33
C ASN A 319 -27.95 -2.38 88.08
N SER A 320 -26.82 -2.70 87.46
CA SER A 320 -25.50 -2.44 88.05
C SER A 320 -24.45 -2.46 86.94
N SER A 321 -23.29 -1.83 87.15
CA SER A 321 -22.12 -1.85 86.24
C SER A 321 -22.06 -0.80 85.12
N ALA A 322 -22.24 0.47 85.48
CA ALA A 322 -21.92 1.59 84.58
C ALA A 322 -20.41 1.70 84.27
N SER A 323 -19.53 1.34 85.20
CA SER A 323 -18.06 1.50 85.05
C SER A 323 -17.41 0.45 84.13
N SER A 324 -17.91 -0.79 84.10
CA SER A 324 -17.40 -1.84 83.20
C SER A 324 -17.81 -1.60 81.74
N SER A 325 -18.98 -1.00 81.52
CA SER A 325 -19.45 -0.67 80.17
C SER A 325 -18.59 0.40 79.48
N GLU A 326 -17.97 1.28 80.26
CA GLU A 326 -17.20 2.42 79.76
C GLU A 326 -15.76 2.03 79.38
N SER A 327 -15.14 1.11 80.13
CA SER A 327 -13.86 0.49 79.76
C SER A 327 -14.02 -0.39 78.51
N GLN A 328 -15.08 -1.20 78.44
CA GLN A 328 -15.39 -2.01 77.24
C GLN A 328 -15.63 -1.16 75.99
N LYS A 329 -16.34 -0.03 76.11
CA LYS A 329 -16.50 0.94 75.00
C LYS A 329 -15.18 1.56 74.56
N LYS A 330 -14.30 1.93 75.49
CA LYS A 330 -12.96 2.48 75.18
C LYS A 330 -12.09 1.44 74.47
N GLU A 331 -12.16 0.17 74.87
CA GLU A 331 -11.45 -0.92 74.19
C GLU A 331 -11.99 -1.19 72.79
N LEU A 332 -13.32 -1.17 72.60
CA LEU A 332 -13.94 -1.29 71.28
C LEU A 332 -13.55 -0.15 70.35
N ILE A 333 -13.47 1.09 70.86
CA ILE A 333 -13.00 2.25 70.08
C ILE A 333 -11.51 2.09 69.71
N LYS A 334 -10.68 1.59 70.62
CA LYS A 334 -9.26 1.31 70.32
C LYS A 334 -9.12 0.22 69.25
N LYS A 335 -9.87 -0.88 69.37
CA LYS A 335 -9.90 -1.95 68.37
C LYS A 335 -10.36 -1.44 67.01
N TRP A 336 -11.42 -0.64 66.96
CA TRP A 336 -11.91 -0.03 65.72
C TRP A 336 -10.89 0.93 65.09
N ARG A 337 -10.17 1.73 65.90
CA ARG A 337 -9.10 2.59 65.38
C ARG A 337 -7.93 1.77 64.81
N MET A 338 -7.51 0.71 65.51
CA MET A 338 -6.45 -0.17 65.01
C MET A 338 -6.89 -0.92 63.75
N GLU A 339 -8.12 -1.40 63.69
CA GLU A 339 -8.67 -2.08 62.50
C GLU A 339 -8.79 -1.13 61.30
N LYS A 340 -9.22 0.11 61.53
CA LYS A 340 -9.27 1.14 60.48
C LYS A 340 -7.89 1.54 59.97
N GLU A 341 -6.91 1.65 60.86
CA GLU A 341 -5.53 1.93 60.49
C GLU A 341 -4.88 0.75 59.77
N ASN A 342 -5.15 -0.48 60.23
CA ASN A 342 -4.71 -1.70 59.55
C ASN A 342 -5.30 -1.79 58.14
N LYS A 343 -6.57 -1.43 57.96
CA LYS A 343 -7.20 -1.36 56.64
C LYS A 343 -6.54 -0.32 55.72
N ARG A 344 -6.18 0.85 56.25
CA ARG A 344 -5.42 1.87 55.50
C ARG A 344 -4.04 1.36 55.09
N SER A 345 -3.34 0.67 55.99
CA SER A 345 -2.04 0.06 55.69
C SER A 345 -2.14 -0.98 54.57
N MET A 346 -3.16 -1.83 54.61
CA MET A 346 -3.42 -2.82 53.55
C MET A 346 -3.73 -2.15 52.20
N ASP A 347 -4.59 -1.11 52.20
CA ASP A 347 -4.93 -0.35 50.99
C ASP A 347 -3.69 0.37 50.42
N GLU A 348 -2.82 0.92 51.29
CA GLU A 348 -1.56 1.58 50.88
C GLU A 348 -0.56 0.58 50.29
N GLU A 349 -0.46 -0.63 50.85
CA GLU A 349 0.36 -1.70 50.29
C GLU A 349 -0.16 -2.19 48.94
N GLN A 350 -1.47 -2.32 48.76
CA GLN A 350 -2.09 -2.67 47.48
C GLN A 350 -1.79 -1.60 46.42
N ILE A 351 -1.94 -0.31 46.75
CA ILE A 351 -1.60 0.80 45.84
C ILE A 351 -0.11 0.77 45.49
N LYS A 352 0.76 0.48 46.46
CA LYS A 352 2.21 0.40 46.24
C LYS A 352 2.57 -0.78 45.34
N MET A 353 1.89 -1.92 45.47
CA MET A 353 2.06 -3.08 44.61
C MET A 353 1.60 -2.78 43.17
N GLN A 354 0.41 -2.19 43.00
CA GLN A 354 -0.09 -1.76 41.69
C GLN A 354 0.84 -0.74 41.01
N MET A 355 1.37 0.22 41.78
CA MET A 355 2.33 1.20 41.25
C MET A 355 3.66 0.56 40.82
N LYS A 356 4.13 -0.48 41.53
CA LYS A 356 5.31 -1.26 41.11
C LYS A 356 5.03 -2.03 39.83
N PHE A 357 3.89 -2.72 39.76
CA PHE A 357 3.47 -3.46 38.58
C PHE A 357 3.36 -2.55 37.33
N LYS A 358 2.72 -1.37 37.46
CA LYS A 358 2.64 -0.38 36.38
C LYS A 358 4.02 0.09 35.91
N LYS A 359 4.96 0.33 36.84
CA LYS A 359 6.35 0.72 36.50
C LYS A 359 7.07 -0.41 35.75
N GLU A 360 6.93 -1.65 36.20
CA GLU A 360 7.55 -2.82 35.57
C GLU A 360 7.01 -3.07 34.16
N VAL A 361 5.70 -2.95 33.95
CA VAL A 361 5.08 -3.04 32.62
C VAL A 361 5.62 -1.94 31.69
N GLU A 362 5.75 -0.70 32.17
CA GLU A 362 6.29 0.39 31.36
C GLU A 362 7.78 0.19 31.02
N GLU A 363 8.57 -0.32 31.96
CA GLU A 363 9.98 -0.65 31.75
C GLU A 363 10.15 -1.80 30.74
N ASN A 364 9.32 -2.84 30.84
CA ASN A 364 9.28 -3.93 29.86
C ASN A 364 8.86 -3.45 28.47
N ARG A 365 7.87 -2.54 28.37
CA ARG A 365 7.51 -1.90 27.09
C ARG A 365 8.70 -1.11 26.52
N LYS A 366 9.46 -0.39 27.35
CA LYS A 366 10.68 0.33 26.93
C LYS A 366 11.79 -0.63 26.49
N LYS A 367 12.00 -1.74 27.20
CA LYS A 367 12.99 -2.77 26.86
C LYS A 367 12.68 -3.42 25.51
N LYS A 368 11.44 -3.88 25.31
CA LYS A 368 10.97 -4.43 24.02
C LYS A 368 11.17 -3.46 22.86
N ARG A 369 10.95 -2.15 23.06
CA ARG A 369 11.21 -1.13 22.03
C ARG A 369 12.70 -1.05 21.68
N ARG A 370 13.59 -1.07 22.68
CA ARG A 370 15.05 -1.06 22.44
C ARG A 370 15.51 -2.32 21.71
N GLU A 371 14.99 -3.48 22.09
CA GLU A 371 15.29 -4.76 21.43
C GLU A 371 14.84 -4.74 19.96
N LYS A 372 13.63 -4.26 19.66
CA LYS A 372 13.15 -4.10 18.27
C LYS A 372 14.05 -3.17 17.45
N ILE A 373 14.47 -2.04 18.03
CA ILE A 373 15.39 -1.11 17.36
C ILE A 373 16.75 -1.79 17.11
N GLN A 374 17.25 -2.54 18.09
CA GLN A 374 18.52 -3.25 17.96
C GLN A 374 18.47 -4.32 16.86
N VAL A 375 17.39 -5.12 16.82
CA VAL A 375 17.17 -6.12 15.77
C VAL A 375 17.11 -5.46 14.39
N ALA A 376 16.35 -4.38 14.24
CA ALA A 376 16.26 -3.63 12.98
C ALA A 376 17.62 -3.06 12.54
N LEU A 377 18.44 -2.58 13.48
CA LEU A 377 19.80 -2.11 13.20
C LEU A 377 20.71 -3.25 12.74
N ASP A 378 20.61 -4.42 13.35
CA ASP A 378 21.44 -5.57 12.99
C ASP A 378 21.00 -6.21 11.66
N GLU A 379 19.69 -6.22 11.36
CA GLU A 379 19.16 -6.55 10.04
C GLU A 379 19.64 -5.57 8.96
N TYR A 380 19.62 -4.26 9.26
CA TYR A 380 20.15 -3.25 8.35
C TYR A 380 21.64 -3.43 8.10
N LYS A 381 22.45 -3.72 9.14
CA LYS A 381 23.87 -4.05 8.97
C LYS A 381 24.06 -5.28 8.10
N LYS A 382 23.30 -6.36 8.32
CA LYS A 382 23.36 -7.59 7.49
C LYS A 382 23.01 -7.29 6.04
N LYS A 383 21.91 -6.56 5.79
CA LYS A 383 21.48 -6.17 4.45
C LYS A 383 22.54 -5.33 3.75
N LYS A 384 23.15 -4.38 4.46
CA LYS A 384 24.23 -3.54 3.95
C LYS A 384 25.51 -4.32 3.64
N CYS A 385 25.85 -5.32 4.46
CA CYS A 385 26.95 -6.24 4.17
C CYS A 385 26.70 -7.05 2.90
N LEU A 386 25.48 -7.60 2.73
CA LEU A 386 25.11 -8.34 1.53
C LEU A 386 25.12 -7.46 0.27
N GLU A 387 24.60 -6.24 0.37
CA GLU A 387 24.66 -5.26 -0.72
C GLU A 387 26.09 -4.89 -1.10
N SER A 388 26.98 -4.72 -0.12
CA SER A 388 28.41 -4.50 -0.35
C SER A 388 29.06 -5.69 -1.07
N VAL A 389 28.73 -6.93 -0.66
CA VAL A 389 29.25 -8.16 -1.31
C VAL A 389 28.72 -8.31 -2.74
N LEU A 390 27.45 -7.99 -2.98
CA LEU A 390 26.86 -8.01 -4.32
C LEU A 390 27.53 -6.98 -5.22
N LYS A 391 27.75 -5.76 -4.72
CA LYS A 391 28.45 -4.71 -5.45
C LYS A 391 29.91 -5.09 -5.76
N GLU A 392 30.59 -5.77 -4.84
CA GLU A 392 31.93 -6.32 -5.08
C GLU A 392 31.92 -7.45 -6.13
N MET A 393 30.94 -8.34 -6.12
CA MET A 393 30.78 -9.37 -7.17
C MET A 393 30.46 -8.74 -8.54
N GLU A 394 29.60 -7.72 -8.57
CA GLU A 394 29.29 -6.98 -9.78
C GLU A 394 30.52 -6.26 -10.32
N GLU A 395 31.30 -5.60 -9.47
CA GLU A 395 32.58 -4.99 -9.85
C GLU A 395 33.63 -6.02 -10.31
N ARG A 396 33.70 -7.21 -9.70
CA ARG A 396 34.57 -8.30 -10.16
C ARG A 396 34.13 -8.80 -11.54
N SER A 397 32.84 -9.06 -11.74
CA SER A 397 32.28 -9.46 -13.03
C SER A 397 32.45 -8.37 -14.11
N SER A 398 32.42 -7.10 -13.71
CA SER A 398 32.70 -5.95 -14.56
C SER A 398 34.18 -5.86 -14.95
N LYS A 399 35.10 -6.17 -14.03
CA LYS A 399 36.54 -6.21 -14.29
C LYS A 399 36.91 -7.40 -15.19
N GLU A 400 36.24 -8.54 -15.02
CA GLU A 400 36.39 -9.74 -15.86
C GLU A 400 35.85 -9.51 -17.28
N LYS A 401 34.70 -8.83 -17.42
CA LYS A 401 34.17 -8.35 -18.71
C LYS A 401 34.97 -7.19 -19.33
N ARG A 402 35.80 -6.49 -18.54
CA ARG A 402 36.75 -5.44 -18.99
C ARG A 402 38.14 -5.99 -19.32
N VAL A 403 38.32 -7.29 -19.46
CA VAL A 403 39.40 -7.81 -20.32
C VAL A 403 38.97 -7.55 -21.76
N TYR A 404 39.08 -6.29 -22.19
CA TYR A 404 38.82 -5.88 -23.56
C TYR A 404 39.63 -6.76 -24.51
N ASP A 405 39.03 -7.04 -25.66
CA ASP A 405 39.66 -7.69 -26.81
C ASP A 405 40.88 -6.89 -27.28
N THR A 406 42.03 -7.16 -26.64
CA THR A 406 43.31 -6.52 -26.95
C THR A 406 43.71 -6.75 -28.40
N SER A 407 43.16 -7.79 -29.04
CA SER A 407 43.32 -8.06 -30.46
C SER A 407 42.59 -7.02 -31.32
N LEU A 408 41.40 -6.58 -30.92
CA LEU A 408 40.63 -5.55 -31.62
C LEU A 408 41.36 -4.19 -31.60
N ILE A 409 41.89 -3.79 -30.44
CA ILE A 409 42.67 -2.54 -30.31
C ILE A 409 43.96 -2.62 -31.13
N LYS A 410 44.63 -3.79 -31.18
CA LYS A 410 45.81 -4.01 -32.03
C LYS A 410 45.45 -3.94 -33.52
N ALA A 411 44.29 -4.48 -33.93
CA ALA A 411 43.81 -4.44 -35.31
C ALA A 411 43.53 -3.00 -35.76
N PHE A 412 42.82 -2.20 -34.94
CA PHE A 412 42.58 -0.79 -35.23
C PHE A 412 43.88 0.01 -35.37
N ARG A 413 44.85 -0.20 -34.47
CA ARG A 413 46.17 0.47 -34.55
C ARG A 413 46.95 0.07 -35.81
N LYS A 414 46.79 -1.16 -36.31
CA LYS A 414 47.44 -1.62 -37.55
C LYS A 414 46.80 -0.99 -38.78
N GLN A 415 45.47 -0.93 -38.82
CA GLN A 415 44.71 -0.28 -39.89
C GLN A 415 45.03 1.23 -39.97
N ASP A 416 45.16 1.90 -38.83
CA ASP A 416 45.46 3.32 -38.78
C ASP A 416 46.90 3.64 -39.25
N LYS A 417 47.86 2.76 -38.92
CA LYS A 417 49.22 2.82 -39.49
C LYS A 417 49.22 2.64 -41.01
N GLU A 418 48.42 1.71 -41.53
CA GLU A 418 48.29 1.51 -42.98
C GLU A 418 47.64 2.69 -43.68
N PHE A 419 46.60 3.27 -43.07
CA PHE A 419 45.96 4.47 -43.58
C PHE A 419 46.94 5.65 -43.62
N THR A 420 47.71 5.83 -42.55
CA THR A 420 48.74 6.88 -42.48
C THR A 420 49.84 6.65 -43.53
N LYS A 421 50.27 5.41 -43.76
CA LYS A 421 51.23 5.07 -44.83
C LYS A 421 50.64 5.37 -46.21
N LYS A 422 49.40 4.95 -46.50
CA LYS A 422 48.72 5.23 -47.77
C LYS A 422 48.60 6.74 -48.01
N ARG A 423 48.22 7.51 -46.99
CA ARG A 423 48.14 8.97 -47.06
C ARG A 423 49.51 9.61 -47.31
N LYS A 424 50.57 9.15 -46.64
CA LYS A 424 51.95 9.60 -46.92
C LYS A 424 52.40 9.26 -48.34
N CYS A 425 52.10 8.06 -48.85
CA CYS A 425 52.42 7.66 -50.22
C CYS A 425 51.66 8.50 -51.26
N LEU A 426 50.40 8.85 -51.01
CA LEU A 426 49.62 9.75 -51.88
C LEU A 426 50.22 11.16 -51.91
N ILE A 427 50.61 11.69 -50.75
CA ILE A 427 51.29 12.99 -50.65
C ILE A 427 52.66 12.96 -51.35
N LEU A 428 53.39 11.83 -51.28
CA LEU A 428 54.67 11.68 -51.98
C LEU A 428 54.48 11.53 -53.50
N ARG A 429 53.40 10.87 -53.96
CA ARG A 429 53.05 10.81 -55.40
C ARG A 429 52.63 12.17 -55.95
N SER A 430 51.91 12.98 -55.18
CA SER A 430 51.53 14.33 -55.61
C SER A 430 52.68 15.34 -55.59
N LYS A 431 53.79 15.03 -54.90
CA LYS A 431 55.00 15.86 -54.83
C LYS A 431 56.06 15.53 -55.89
N LYS A 432 55.87 14.50 -56.73
CA LYS A 432 56.80 14.21 -57.83
C LYS A 432 56.40 14.99 -59.10
N PRO A 433 57.26 15.85 -59.66
CA PRO A 433 56.97 16.53 -60.91
C PRO A 433 57.04 15.56 -62.10
N ASN A 434 56.13 15.82 -63.06
CA ASN A 434 55.68 15.01 -64.18
C ASN A 434 56.75 14.40 -65.11
N LYS A 435 56.40 13.26 -65.73
CA LYS A 435 56.64 13.03 -67.16
C LYS A 435 55.34 12.57 -67.83
N CYS A 436 54.97 13.31 -68.87
CA CYS A 436 53.77 13.14 -69.67
C CYS A 436 53.60 11.72 -70.25
N GLN A 437 52.37 11.22 -70.22
CA GLN A 437 51.82 10.48 -71.35
C GLN A 437 50.31 10.71 -71.39
N SER A 438 49.88 11.44 -72.41
CA SER A 438 48.48 11.72 -72.73
C SER A 438 47.79 10.44 -73.19
N VAL A 439 46.76 10.01 -72.46
CA VAL A 439 45.74 9.10 -72.99
C VAL A 439 44.38 9.72 -72.70
N ASN A 440 43.72 10.10 -73.79
CA ASN A 440 42.36 10.61 -73.87
C ASN A 440 41.36 9.55 -73.42
N ILE A 441 40.69 9.71 -72.28
CA ILE A 441 39.41 9.02 -71.99
C ILE A 441 38.45 9.95 -71.24
N LYS A 442 37.46 10.43 -72.00
CA LYS A 442 36.08 10.82 -71.67
C LYS A 442 35.79 11.47 -70.29
N ARG A 443 35.60 12.79 -70.40
CA ARG A 443 34.65 13.61 -69.64
C ARG A 443 33.26 12.95 -69.63
N MET A 444 32.73 12.60 -68.46
CA MET A 444 31.29 12.63 -68.19
C MET A 444 31.02 12.63 -66.68
N GLU A 445 30.29 13.67 -66.26
CA GLU A 445 29.38 13.71 -65.10
C GLU A 445 29.90 13.22 -63.76
N LEU A 446 30.30 14.17 -62.89
CA LEU A 446 30.06 14.15 -61.43
C LEU A 446 30.64 15.40 -60.72
N VAL A 447 30.77 16.53 -61.43
CA VAL A 447 31.32 17.79 -60.88
C VAL A 447 30.25 18.84 -60.58
N GLU A 448 28.97 18.51 -60.74
CA GLU A 448 27.88 19.36 -60.24
C GLU A 448 27.28 18.78 -58.95
N MET A 449 27.07 19.66 -57.97
CA MET A 449 26.59 19.40 -56.61
C MET A 449 27.63 19.01 -55.55
N ARG A 450 28.64 19.88 -55.36
CA ARG A 450 29.30 20.03 -54.05
C ARG A 450 29.30 21.47 -53.56
N THR A 451 28.11 21.91 -53.23
CA THR A 451 27.74 22.91 -52.21
C THR A 451 26.39 22.37 -51.73
N TYR A 452 26.10 22.07 -50.45
CA TYR A 452 25.96 22.97 -49.30
C TYR A 452 25.99 22.17 -47.98
N SER A 453 26.41 22.84 -46.92
CA SER A 453 26.41 22.49 -45.49
C SER A 453 25.37 21.44 -45.03
N THR A 454 25.84 20.37 -44.39
CA THR A 454 25.03 19.36 -43.69
C THR A 454 24.61 19.77 -42.28
N LEU A 455 24.87 21.01 -41.86
CA LEU A 455 24.67 21.43 -40.46
C LEU A 455 23.22 21.81 -40.12
N LEU A 456 22.34 22.02 -41.12
CA LEU A 456 20.98 22.53 -40.90
C LEU A 456 19.85 21.74 -41.56
N ASN A 457 20.13 20.57 -42.15
CA ASN A 457 19.09 19.74 -42.74
C ASN A 457 18.63 18.67 -41.75
N THR A 458 17.34 18.69 -41.41
CA THR A 458 16.71 17.65 -40.59
C THR A 458 16.80 16.28 -41.31
N THR A 459 17.17 15.25 -40.55
CA THR A 459 17.34 13.90 -41.07
C THR A 459 15.98 13.29 -41.46
N LYS A 460 15.97 12.34 -42.40
CA LYS A 460 14.74 11.61 -42.80
C LYS A 460 14.00 11.04 -41.60
N VAL A 461 14.74 10.52 -40.63
CA VAL A 461 14.21 9.98 -39.37
C VAL A 461 13.49 11.05 -38.55
N TRP A 462 14.01 12.27 -38.50
CA TRP A 462 13.37 13.39 -37.78
C TRP A 462 12.07 13.84 -38.45
N ARG A 463 12.04 13.88 -39.79
CA ARG A 463 10.80 14.16 -40.55
C ARG A 463 9.73 13.10 -40.37
N GLU A 464 10.12 11.84 -40.17
CA GLU A 464 9.19 10.73 -40.00
C GLU A 464 8.60 10.72 -38.58
N LYS A 465 9.39 11.12 -37.58
CA LYS A 465 8.95 11.23 -36.18
C LYS A 465 7.97 12.38 -35.92
N CYS A 466 8.00 13.44 -36.74
CA CYS A 466 7.09 14.59 -36.64
C CYS A 466 5.78 14.43 -37.45
N LYS A 467 5.57 13.30 -38.13
CA LYS A 467 4.35 13.04 -38.92
C LYS A 467 3.26 12.28 -38.17
N ALA A 468 3.53 11.80 -36.96
CA ALA A 468 2.52 11.17 -36.13
C ALA A 468 1.86 12.26 -35.26
N GLU A 469 0.54 12.34 -35.36
CA GLU A 469 -0.38 13.26 -34.66
C GLU A 469 -0.66 14.60 -35.38
N GLU A 470 -1.50 14.54 -36.41
CA GLU A 470 -2.43 15.65 -36.66
C GLU A 470 -3.71 15.43 -35.81
N PRO A 471 -4.04 16.35 -34.89
CA PRO A 471 -5.40 16.52 -34.41
C PRO A 471 -6.17 17.41 -35.39
N THR A 472 -7.33 16.90 -35.79
CA THR A 472 -8.40 17.55 -36.54
C THR A 472 -8.57 19.02 -36.17
N GLY A 473 -8.65 19.85 -37.21
CA GLY A 473 -8.32 21.26 -37.17
C GLY A 473 -9.06 22.13 -36.17
N HIS A 474 -8.33 23.09 -35.61
CA HIS A 474 -8.72 24.47 -35.34
C HIS A 474 -7.50 25.33 -35.71
N SER A 475 -7.70 26.32 -36.58
CA SER A 475 -6.68 27.28 -36.98
C SER A 475 -6.28 28.13 -35.77
N ASN A 476 -5.18 27.78 -35.10
CA ASN A 476 -4.56 28.63 -34.10
C ASN A 476 -3.33 29.30 -34.72
N GLU A 477 -3.59 30.48 -35.27
CA GLU A 477 -2.59 31.43 -35.75
C GLU A 477 -1.73 31.87 -34.55
N PHE A 478 -0.48 31.39 -34.48
CA PHE A 478 0.45 31.79 -33.43
C PHE A 478 0.81 33.27 -33.58
N ARG A 479 0.24 34.14 -32.74
CA ARG A 479 0.64 35.54 -32.61
C ARG A 479 1.92 35.63 -31.80
N TYR A 480 2.98 36.16 -32.39
CA TYR A 480 4.25 36.39 -31.70
C TYR A 480 4.16 37.71 -30.91
N ILE A 481 4.92 37.78 -29.81
CA ILE A 481 4.97 38.94 -28.88
C ILE A 481 5.35 40.28 -29.58
N LYS A 482 5.82 40.24 -30.83
CA LYS A 482 6.11 41.42 -31.64
C LYS A 482 4.87 42.05 -32.30
N ASP A 483 3.71 41.40 -32.24
CA ASP A 483 2.48 41.82 -32.92
C ASP A 483 1.44 42.47 -31.98
N LEU A 484 1.86 42.95 -30.80
CA LEU A 484 1.03 43.79 -29.94
C LEU A 484 1.27 45.27 -30.26
N PRO A 485 0.21 46.11 -30.41
CA PRO A 485 0.37 47.55 -30.59
C PRO A 485 1.06 48.16 -29.37
N ARG A 486 2.11 48.93 -29.59
CA ARG A 486 2.77 49.69 -28.51
C ARG A 486 1.82 50.78 -28.04
N MET A 487 1.51 50.76 -26.74
CA MET A 487 0.97 51.90 -25.98
C MET A 487 2.12 52.64 -25.34
#